data_AF-A0A510KNY8-F1
#
_entry.id   AF-A0A510KNY8-F1
#
_cell.length_a   1.000
_cell.length_b   1.000
_cell.length_c   1.000
_cell.angle_alpha   90.00
_cell.angle_beta   90.00
_cell.angle_gamma   90.00
#
_symmetry.space_group_name_H-M   'P 1'
#
loop_
_entity.id
_entity.type
_entity.pdbx_description
1 polymer ?
#
loop_
_entity_poly.entity_id
_entity_poly.type
_entity_poly.pdbx_seq_one_letter_code
_entity_poly.pdbx_strand_id
1 'polypeptide(L)'
;MKREDVLELKIIDTLITEDGIDYIICKLSQNTDVLKRGVNTEYSKSFEYPGWDIRKKQLYTLGVTKKYENLPFAVPTSDIELLKEKVKAINEKYGIKKRWRAEQGGYFYYIDFLFETERTVETFVEGDDAIYKSGNYFETKEEAQEYAEYMKKCSLEWHEKRDK
;
A
#
# COMPACT_ATOMS: atom_id res chain seq x y z
N MET A 1 4.24 11.03 -11.69
CA MET A 1 4.89 9.89 -11.00
C MET A 1 3.78 9.00 -10.44
N LYS A 2 3.70 7.72 -10.83
CA LYS A 2 2.63 6.83 -10.34
C LYS A 2 2.81 6.62 -8.82
N ARG A 3 1.76 6.74 -8.03
CA ARG A 3 1.74 6.37 -6.60
C ARG A 3 1.15 4.95 -6.50
N GLU A 4 1.63 4.15 -5.56
CA GLU A 4 0.91 2.95 -5.13
C GLU A 4 -0.22 3.39 -4.20
N ASP A 5 -1.41 2.91 -4.50
CA ASP A 5 -2.60 3.20 -3.73
C ASP A 5 -2.51 2.55 -2.35
N VAL A 6 -2.82 3.31 -1.30
CA VAL A 6 -2.90 2.76 0.07
C VAL A 6 -4.24 2.09 0.33
N LEU A 7 -5.26 2.43 -0.47
CA LEU A 7 -6.59 1.87 -0.46
C LEU A 7 -6.92 1.37 -1.87
N GLU A 8 -7.30 0.11 -1.98
CA GLU A 8 -7.80 -0.49 -3.22
C GLU A 8 -9.29 -0.77 -3.05
N LEU A 9 -10.12 -0.11 -3.86
CA LEU A 9 -11.56 -0.34 -3.89
C LEU A 9 -11.91 -1.27 -5.06
N LYS A 10 -12.49 -2.42 -4.76
CA LYS A 10 -12.98 -3.39 -5.74
C LYS A 10 -14.50 -3.43 -5.72
N ILE A 11 -15.12 -3.22 -6.87
CA ILE A 11 -16.54 -3.50 -7.07
C ILE A 11 -16.70 -5.01 -7.34
N ILE A 12 -17.57 -5.66 -6.60
CA ILE A 12 -17.81 -7.10 -6.66
C ILE A 12 -19.10 -7.40 -7.41
N ASP A 13 -20.18 -6.71 -7.04
CA ASP A 13 -21.51 -7.00 -7.54
C ASP A 13 -22.44 -5.78 -7.37
N THR A 14 -23.65 -5.89 -7.89
CA THR A 14 -24.73 -4.92 -7.71
C THR A 14 -25.97 -5.62 -7.18
N LEU A 15 -26.55 -5.10 -6.11
CA LEU A 15 -27.81 -5.54 -5.54
C LEU A 15 -28.93 -4.59 -5.97
N ILE A 16 -29.88 -5.11 -6.73
CA ILE A 16 -31.10 -4.40 -7.12
C ILE A 16 -32.15 -4.60 -6.03
N THR A 17 -32.82 -3.54 -5.62
CA THR A 17 -33.79 -3.58 -4.52
C THR A 17 -35.18 -3.12 -4.96
N GLU A 18 -36.21 -3.63 -4.28
CA GLU A 18 -37.61 -3.28 -4.57
C GLU A 18 -37.98 -1.85 -4.13
N ASP A 19 -37.18 -1.25 -3.23
CA ASP A 19 -37.36 0.11 -2.72
C ASP A 19 -36.79 1.21 -3.64
N GLY A 20 -36.23 0.81 -4.79
CA GLY A 20 -35.72 1.71 -5.83
C GLY A 20 -34.35 2.30 -5.55
N ILE A 21 -33.62 1.81 -4.54
CA ILE A 21 -32.23 2.21 -4.25
C ILE A 21 -31.30 1.02 -4.47
N ASP A 22 -30.72 0.94 -5.66
CA ASP A 22 -29.73 -0.10 -5.94
C ASP A 22 -28.44 0.16 -5.19
N TYR A 23 -27.77 -0.93 -4.78
CA TYR A 23 -26.51 -0.90 -4.05
C TYR A 23 -25.40 -1.57 -4.85
N ILE A 24 -24.19 -1.03 -4.74
CA ILE A 24 -22.96 -1.64 -5.23
C ILE A 24 -22.28 -2.31 -4.04
N ILE A 25 -21.93 -3.58 -4.22
CA ILE A 25 -21.17 -4.35 -3.25
C ILE A 25 -19.69 -4.16 -3.53
N CYS A 26 -18.99 -3.61 -2.54
CA CYS A 26 -17.57 -3.27 -2.62
C CYS A 26 -16.76 -4.10 -1.64
N LYS A 27 -15.47 -4.27 -1.94
CA LYS A 27 -14.42 -4.69 -1.00
C LYS A 27 -13.31 -3.65 -1.01
N LEU A 28 -12.79 -3.34 0.17
CA LEU A 28 -11.68 -2.41 0.35
C LEU A 28 -10.47 -3.16 0.90
N SER A 29 -9.34 -3.08 0.20
CA SER A 29 -8.04 -3.49 0.73
C SER A 29 -7.30 -2.26 1.25
N GLN A 30 -6.54 -2.40 2.32
CA GLN A 30 -5.75 -1.30 2.91
C GLN A 30 -4.31 -1.76 3.15
N ASN A 31 -3.35 -1.00 2.61
CA ASN A 31 -1.95 -1.16 2.94
C ASN A 31 -1.68 -0.61 4.35
N THR A 32 -1.66 -1.51 5.34
CA THR A 32 -1.50 -1.14 6.75
C THR A 32 -0.07 -0.78 7.14
N ASP A 33 0.91 -0.97 6.25
CA ASP A 33 2.27 -0.50 6.47
C ASP A 33 2.38 1.01 6.26
N VAL A 34 1.53 1.56 5.39
CA VAL A 34 1.47 3.00 5.10
C VAL A 34 0.35 3.67 5.89
N LEU A 35 -0.91 3.28 5.65
CA LEU A 35 -2.06 3.80 6.39
C LEU A 35 -2.33 2.88 7.58
N LYS A 36 -1.77 3.24 8.74
CA LYS A 36 -1.87 2.40 9.95
C LYS A 36 -3.33 2.20 10.38
N ARG A 37 -3.61 1.05 11.00
CA ARG A 37 -4.91 0.72 11.60
C ARG A 37 -5.27 1.68 12.72
N GLY A 38 -6.56 1.89 12.93
CA GLY A 38 -7.04 2.75 14.02
C GLY A 38 -6.91 4.26 13.75
N VAL A 39 -6.43 4.64 12.57
CA VAL A 39 -6.17 6.04 12.21
C VAL A 39 -7.33 6.59 11.38
N ASN A 40 -7.86 7.75 11.81
CA ASN A 40 -8.80 8.51 11.01
C ASN A 40 -8.05 9.38 9.99
N THR A 41 -8.68 9.62 8.84
CA THR A 41 -8.23 10.62 7.88
C THR A 41 -9.31 11.69 7.70
N GLU A 42 -9.01 12.72 6.91
CA GLU A 42 -10.01 13.73 6.52
C GLU A 42 -11.21 13.11 5.78
N TYR A 43 -10.98 12.02 5.05
CA TYR A 43 -11.98 11.38 4.19
C TYR A 43 -12.45 10.01 4.71
N SER A 44 -11.86 9.48 5.78
CA SER A 44 -12.24 8.19 6.37
C SER A 44 -12.19 8.17 7.89
N LYS A 45 -13.01 7.30 8.48
CA LYS A 45 -12.98 6.99 9.90
C LYS A 45 -12.57 5.54 10.09
N SER A 46 -11.67 5.28 11.02
CA SER A 46 -11.32 3.91 11.39
C SER A 46 -12.49 3.22 12.09
N PHE A 47 -12.77 1.97 11.69
CA PHE A 47 -13.88 1.18 12.21
C PHE A 47 -13.56 -0.32 12.21
N GLU A 48 -14.36 -1.14 12.89
CA GLU A 48 -14.09 -2.58 13.04
C GLU A 48 -14.01 -3.34 11.70
N TYR A 49 -14.68 -2.83 10.67
CA TYR A 49 -14.71 -3.36 9.31
C TYR A 49 -14.79 -2.22 8.28
N PRO A 50 -14.30 -2.43 7.04
CA PRO A 50 -14.44 -1.45 5.98
C PRO A 50 -15.92 -1.24 5.61
N GLY A 51 -16.28 -0.03 5.22
CA GLY A 51 -17.69 0.31 5.08
C GLY A 51 -17.96 1.70 4.53
N TRP A 52 -19.24 2.00 4.37
CA TRP A 52 -19.71 3.32 3.97
C TRP A 52 -20.85 3.80 4.87
N ASP A 53 -20.64 4.93 5.52
CA ASP A 53 -21.70 5.63 6.25
C ASP A 53 -22.56 6.42 5.27
N ILE A 54 -23.73 5.89 4.93
CA ILE A 54 -24.66 6.50 3.96
C ILE A 54 -25.14 7.87 4.45
N ARG A 55 -25.26 8.08 5.77
CA ARG A 55 -25.79 9.33 6.34
C ARG A 55 -24.72 10.41 6.38
N LYS A 56 -23.52 10.06 6.83
CA LYS A 56 -22.39 11.00 6.96
C LYS A 56 -21.55 11.13 5.69
N LYS A 57 -21.80 10.28 4.69
CA LYS A 57 -20.99 10.16 3.47
C LYS A 57 -19.51 9.95 3.82
N GLN A 58 -19.25 9.00 4.72
CA GLN A 58 -17.93 8.75 5.29
C GLN A 58 -17.48 7.32 4.98
N LEU A 59 -16.26 7.18 4.44
CA LEU A 59 -15.61 5.88 4.28
C LEU A 59 -15.13 5.34 5.63
N TYR A 60 -15.34 4.06 5.87
CA TYR A 60 -14.73 3.35 6.99
C TYR A 60 -13.50 2.56 6.54
N THR A 61 -12.39 2.77 7.24
CA THR A 61 -11.09 2.11 7.03
C THR A 61 -10.76 1.20 8.22
N LEU A 62 -9.74 0.35 8.09
CA LEU A 62 -9.46 -0.71 9.05
C LEU A 62 -9.12 -0.18 10.44
N GLY A 63 -9.86 -0.67 11.42
CA GLY A 63 -9.63 -0.55 12.85
C GLY A 63 -8.57 -1.50 13.36
N VAL A 64 -8.38 -1.46 14.69
CA VAL A 64 -7.42 -2.30 15.40
C VAL A 64 -7.77 -3.79 15.32
N THR A 65 -9.06 -4.13 15.19
CA THR A 65 -9.56 -5.49 15.08
C THR A 65 -9.31 -6.05 13.68
N LYS A 66 -8.62 -7.19 13.57
CA LYS A 66 -8.32 -7.85 12.28
C LYS A 66 -9.42 -8.79 11.78
N LYS A 67 -10.32 -9.23 12.67
CA LYS A 67 -11.30 -10.29 12.40
C LYS A 67 -12.22 -10.02 11.19
N TYR A 68 -12.48 -8.76 10.88
CA TYR A 68 -13.51 -8.35 9.92
C TYR A 68 -12.95 -7.56 8.72
N GLU A 69 -11.64 -7.58 8.50
CA GLU A 69 -10.99 -6.75 7.48
C GLU A 69 -11.32 -7.14 6.03
N ASN A 70 -11.80 -8.35 5.82
CA ASN A 70 -12.12 -8.89 4.49
C ASN A 70 -13.63 -8.81 4.15
N LEU A 71 -14.44 -8.21 5.01
CA LEU A 71 -15.88 -8.13 4.77
C LEU A 71 -16.20 -7.19 3.59
N PRO A 72 -17.07 -7.61 2.67
CA PRO A 72 -17.65 -6.68 1.70
C PRO A 72 -18.65 -5.74 2.38
N PHE A 73 -18.93 -4.61 1.74
CA PHE A 73 -19.93 -3.65 2.20
C PHE A 73 -20.74 -3.09 1.03
N ALA A 74 -21.98 -2.71 1.31
CA ALA A 74 -22.89 -2.13 0.34
C ALA A 74 -22.81 -0.59 0.34
N VAL A 75 -22.91 0.00 -0.85
CA VAL A 75 -22.88 1.44 -1.08
C VAL A 75 -24.02 1.79 -2.03
N PRO A 76 -24.90 2.75 -1.72
CA PRO A 76 -25.91 3.19 -2.69
C PRO A 76 -25.24 3.58 -4.01
N THR A 77 -25.84 3.19 -5.13
CA THR A 77 -25.34 3.55 -6.48
C THR A 77 -25.14 5.06 -6.64
N SER A 78 -25.97 5.88 -6.00
CA SER A 78 -25.84 7.36 -5.98
C SER A 78 -24.60 7.89 -5.24
N ASP A 79 -23.99 7.09 -4.36
CA ASP A 79 -22.84 7.47 -3.55
C ASP A 79 -21.50 6.96 -4.10
N ILE A 80 -21.51 6.10 -5.13
CA ILE A 80 -20.31 5.39 -5.58
C ILE A 80 -19.20 6.32 -6.08
N GLU A 81 -19.56 7.38 -6.79
CA GLU A 81 -18.58 8.34 -7.30
C GLU A 81 -17.94 9.13 -6.15
N LEU A 82 -18.74 9.54 -5.14
CA LEU A 82 -18.21 10.20 -3.95
C LEU A 82 -17.28 9.27 -3.14
N LEU A 83 -17.61 7.98 -3.06
CA LEU A 83 -16.72 7.00 -2.45
C LEU A 83 -15.39 6.90 -3.20
N LYS A 84 -15.43 6.79 -4.53
CA LYS A 84 -14.22 6.74 -5.38
C LYS A 84 -13.37 8.00 -5.21
N GLU A 85 -13.99 9.18 -5.16
CA GLU A 85 -13.28 10.44 -4.91
C GLU A 85 -12.57 10.44 -3.56
N LYS A 86 -13.22 9.97 -2.49
CA LYS A 86 -12.62 9.89 -1.15
C LYS A 86 -11.46 8.89 -1.11
N VAL A 87 -11.61 7.73 -1.75
CA VAL A 87 -10.52 6.74 -1.89
C VAL A 87 -9.34 7.36 -2.63
N LYS A 88 -9.60 8.03 -3.77
CA LYS A 88 -8.58 8.72 -4.57
C LYS A 88 -7.86 9.80 -3.76
N ALA A 89 -8.58 10.63 -3.01
CA ALA A 89 -7.98 11.69 -2.19
C ALA A 89 -7.08 11.13 -1.07
N ILE A 90 -7.45 10.00 -0.47
CA ILE A 90 -6.60 9.29 0.48
C ILE A 90 -5.35 8.74 -0.22
N ASN A 91 -5.49 8.12 -1.38
CA ASN A 91 -4.36 7.60 -2.16
C ASN A 91 -3.43 8.72 -2.65
N GLU A 92 -3.95 9.89 -3.00
CA GLU A 92 -3.11 11.03 -3.35
C GLU A 92 -2.33 11.53 -2.13
N LYS A 93 -2.95 11.61 -0.94
CA LYS A 93 -2.28 12.13 0.25
C LYS A 93 -1.29 11.15 0.89
N TYR A 94 -1.65 9.88 0.93
CA TYR A 94 -0.91 8.84 1.66
C TYR A 94 -0.25 7.81 0.75
N GLY A 95 -0.58 7.79 -0.55
CA GLY A 95 0.04 6.92 -1.54
C GLY A 95 1.55 7.07 -1.56
N ILE A 96 2.24 5.95 -1.47
CA ILE A 96 3.69 5.92 -1.60
C ILE A 96 4.05 6.10 -3.06
N LYS A 97 5.17 6.76 -3.35
CA LYS A 97 5.73 6.76 -4.70
C LYS A 97 5.86 5.30 -5.13
N LYS A 98 5.22 4.92 -6.25
CA LYS A 98 5.39 3.56 -6.80
C LYS A 98 6.85 3.40 -7.12
N ARG A 99 7.51 2.49 -6.39
CA ARG A 99 8.88 2.12 -6.70
C ARG A 99 8.83 1.24 -7.94
N TRP A 100 9.86 1.34 -8.75
CA TRP A 100 9.99 0.44 -9.87
C TRP A 100 10.15 -1.00 -9.33
N ARG A 101 9.46 -1.96 -9.94
CA ARG A 101 9.60 -3.39 -9.68
C ARG A 101 9.63 -4.09 -11.03
N ALA A 102 10.53 -5.05 -11.18
CA ALA A 102 10.66 -5.79 -12.42
C ALA A 102 9.39 -6.63 -12.67
N GLU A 103 9.10 -6.94 -13.93
CA GLU A 103 8.08 -7.93 -14.28
C GLU A 103 8.59 -9.35 -14.00
N GLN A 104 7.69 -10.34 -14.02
CA GLN A 104 8.08 -11.73 -13.77
C GLN A 104 9.08 -12.20 -14.84
N GLY A 105 10.24 -12.72 -14.41
CA GLY A 105 11.35 -13.07 -15.28
C GLY A 105 12.27 -11.90 -15.64
N GLY A 106 11.94 -10.67 -15.23
CA GLY A 106 12.79 -9.50 -15.34
C GLY A 106 13.89 -9.50 -14.29
N TYR A 107 15.00 -8.80 -14.56
CA TYR A 107 16.10 -8.67 -13.62
C TYR A 107 15.94 -7.45 -12.73
N PHE A 108 16.47 -7.53 -11.52
CA PHE A 108 16.70 -6.38 -10.65
C PHE A 108 18.04 -6.49 -9.93
N TYR A 109 18.56 -5.35 -9.48
CA TYR A 109 19.77 -5.26 -8.68
C TYR A 109 19.44 -5.06 -7.21
N TYR A 110 20.30 -5.57 -6.34
CA TYR A 110 20.23 -5.40 -4.89
C TYR A 110 21.65 -5.37 -4.31
N ILE A 111 21.78 -5.00 -3.04
CA ILE A 111 23.03 -5.11 -2.29
C ILE A 111 22.98 -6.30 -1.34
N ASP A 112 24.04 -7.10 -1.28
CA ASP A 112 24.12 -8.23 -0.37
C ASP A 112 24.52 -7.79 1.07
N PHE A 113 24.75 -8.75 1.96
CA PHE A 113 25.14 -8.47 3.35
C PHE A 113 26.57 -7.92 3.49
N LEU A 114 27.39 -7.99 2.45
CA LEU A 114 28.71 -7.36 2.35
C LEU A 114 28.63 -5.97 1.70
N PHE A 115 27.42 -5.49 1.40
CA PHE A 115 27.16 -4.29 0.63
C PHE A 115 27.78 -4.34 -0.78
N GLU A 116 27.81 -5.52 -1.40
CA GLU A 116 28.19 -5.73 -2.79
C GLU A 116 26.95 -5.77 -3.69
N THR A 117 27.05 -5.19 -4.88
CA THR A 117 25.93 -5.14 -5.82
C THR A 117 25.76 -6.46 -6.56
N GLU A 118 24.63 -7.09 -6.36
CA GLU A 118 24.22 -8.34 -6.99
C GLU A 118 23.00 -8.14 -7.90
N ARG A 119 22.70 -9.14 -8.73
CA ARG A 119 21.46 -9.17 -9.53
C ARG A 119 20.76 -10.51 -9.43
N THR A 120 19.44 -10.49 -9.51
CA THR A 120 18.63 -11.71 -9.59
C THR A 120 17.41 -11.49 -10.49
N VAL A 121 16.63 -12.55 -10.69
CA VAL A 121 15.39 -12.56 -11.47
C VAL A 121 14.20 -12.42 -10.53
N GLU A 122 13.27 -11.52 -10.85
CA GLU A 122 11.99 -11.40 -10.16
C GLU A 122 11.10 -12.59 -10.50
N THR A 123 10.82 -13.39 -9.47
CA THR A 123 9.96 -14.57 -9.54
C THR A 123 8.75 -14.45 -8.61
N PHE A 124 8.57 -13.29 -7.96
CA PHE A 124 7.53 -13.00 -6.97
C PHE A 124 7.51 -13.97 -5.80
N VAL A 125 8.68 -14.54 -5.46
CA VAL A 125 8.85 -15.36 -4.27
C VAL A 125 9.09 -14.48 -3.05
N GLU A 126 8.98 -15.07 -1.85
CA GLU A 126 9.11 -14.37 -0.57
C GLU A 126 10.42 -13.57 -0.45
N GLY A 127 11.52 -14.09 -1.01
CA GLY A 127 12.82 -13.40 -1.04
C GLY A 127 12.78 -12.09 -1.83
N ASP A 128 12.26 -12.11 -3.05
CA ASP A 128 12.14 -10.94 -3.91
C ASP A 128 11.26 -9.87 -3.25
N ASP A 129 10.16 -10.32 -2.65
CA ASP A 129 9.24 -9.50 -1.88
C ASP A 129 9.90 -8.83 -0.67
N ALA A 130 10.76 -9.56 0.06
CA ALA A 130 11.51 -9.03 1.19
C ALA A 130 12.54 -7.97 0.73
N ILE A 131 13.22 -8.22 -0.39
CA ILE A 131 14.16 -7.27 -0.98
C ILE A 131 13.44 -6.00 -1.44
N TYR A 132 12.33 -6.12 -2.15
CA TYR A 132 11.49 -4.98 -2.55
C TYR A 132 10.98 -4.19 -1.34
N LYS A 133 10.40 -4.86 -0.34
CA LYS A 133 9.84 -4.20 0.86
C LYS A 133 10.91 -3.48 1.69
N SER A 134 12.12 -4.04 1.79
CA SER A 134 13.24 -3.38 2.48
C SER A 134 13.78 -2.15 1.75
N GLY A 135 13.47 -1.98 0.46
CA GLY A 135 14.00 -0.90 -0.37
C GLY A 135 15.36 -1.18 -0.99
N ASN A 136 15.82 -2.42 -0.88
CA ASN A 136 17.05 -2.91 -1.47
C ASN A 136 16.84 -3.43 -2.91
N TYR A 137 16.06 -2.72 -3.73
CA TYR A 137 15.59 -3.20 -5.03
C TYR A 137 15.71 -2.09 -6.08
N PHE A 138 16.56 -2.30 -7.08
CA PHE A 138 16.98 -1.27 -8.02
C PHE A 138 16.82 -1.70 -9.48
N GLU A 139 16.49 -0.74 -10.34
CA GLU A 139 16.34 -0.97 -11.78
C GLU A 139 17.70 -1.08 -12.46
N THR A 140 18.65 -0.25 -12.02
CA THR A 140 19.98 -0.16 -12.60
C THR A 140 21.06 -0.60 -11.62
N LYS A 141 22.20 -1.01 -12.15
CA LYS A 141 23.37 -1.36 -11.33
C LYS A 141 23.92 -0.11 -10.64
N GLU A 142 23.89 1.02 -11.32
CA GLU A 142 24.38 2.31 -10.85
C GLU A 142 23.61 2.77 -9.61
N GLU A 143 22.28 2.68 -9.61
CA GLU A 143 21.45 2.96 -8.43
C GLU A 143 21.82 2.07 -7.23
N ALA A 144 22.02 0.77 -7.48
CA ALA A 144 22.41 -0.17 -6.44
C ALA A 144 23.83 0.10 -5.90
N GLN A 145 24.75 0.54 -6.75
CA GLN A 145 26.12 0.92 -6.34
C GLN A 145 26.14 2.19 -5.50
N GLU A 146 25.41 3.23 -5.91
CA GLU A 146 25.27 4.46 -5.11
C GLU A 146 24.66 4.16 -3.73
N TYR A 147 23.63 3.31 -3.68
CA TYR A 147 23.03 2.87 -2.43
C TYR A 147 24.01 2.05 -1.57
N ALA A 148 24.81 1.16 -2.18
CA ALA A 148 25.83 0.38 -1.48
C ALA A 148 26.86 1.27 -0.79
N GLU A 149 27.39 2.29 -1.49
CA GLU A 149 28.34 3.24 -0.94
C GLU A 149 27.75 4.04 0.23
N TYR A 150 26.49 4.48 0.08
CA TYR A 150 25.76 5.16 1.14
C TYR A 150 25.60 4.27 2.39
N MET A 151 25.16 3.03 2.21
CA MET A 151 24.94 2.09 3.32
C MET A 151 26.25 1.70 4.02
N LYS A 152 27.34 1.49 3.28
CA LYS A 152 28.69 1.27 3.84
C LYS A 152 29.10 2.42 4.75
N LYS A 153 28.90 3.67 4.29
CA LYS A 153 29.18 4.87 5.08
C LYS A 153 28.34 4.92 6.35
N CYS A 154 27.02 4.72 6.26
CA CYS A 154 26.14 4.71 7.42
C CYS A 154 26.50 3.63 8.44
N SER A 155 26.92 2.45 7.98
CA SER A 155 27.38 1.35 8.85
C SER A 155 28.61 1.74 9.67
N LEU A 156 29.62 2.34 9.03
CA LEU A 156 30.82 2.82 9.71
C LEU A 156 30.51 3.94 10.71
N GLU A 157 29.75 4.95 10.30
CA GLU A 157 29.35 6.07 11.17
C GLU A 157 28.54 5.62 12.40
N TRP A 158 27.82 4.50 12.32
CA TRP A 158 27.06 3.97 13.44
C TRP A 158 27.98 3.51 14.59
N HIS A 159 29.14 2.93 14.27
CA HIS A 159 30.13 2.53 15.28
C HIS A 159 30.82 3.75 15.91
N GLU A 160 31.23 4.72 15.10
CA GLU A 160 31.89 5.95 15.57
C GLU A 160 31.06 6.76 16.58
N LYS A 161 29.73 6.71 16.46
CA LYS A 161 28.79 7.38 17.38
C LYS A 161 28.65 6.70 18.74
N ARG A 162 29.07 5.44 18.87
CA ARG A 162 28.94 4.62 20.09
C ARG A 162 30.25 4.43 20.83
N ASP A 163 31.37 4.71 20.17
CA ASP A 163 32.70 4.78 20.77
C ASP A 163 32.98 6.14 21.46
N LYS A 164 31.94 6.98 21.63
CA LYS A 164 31.93 8.25 22.37
C LYS A 164 30.95 8.17 23.54
#